data_AF-A0AAW0G597-F1
#
_entry.id   AF-A0AAW0G597-F1
#
_cell.length_a   1.000
_cell.length_b   1.000
_cell.length_c   1.000
_cell.angle_alpha   90.00
_cell.angle_beta   90.00
_cell.angle_gamma   90.00
#
_symmetry.space_group_name_H-M   'P 1'
#
loop_
_entity.id
_entity.type
_entity.pdbx_description
1 polymer ?
#
loop_
_entity_poly.entity_id
_entity_poly.type
_entity_poly.pdbx_seq_one_letter_code
_entity_poly.pdbx_strand_id
1 'polypeptide(L)'
;MEEVLGVQEDIESRRSLTRGADQLGEDTTLADLQADAEGSNAARDRYQRMFWEPVVEGKDAVVADALDFARAYAQKHKKITEEQKNDPKLLGLRPSTSVVDKVKLVTRDNRPDVKFVDIGGRFLDVGDRLRRIREGERRSKIKTRRREGRDQKKDEAESTPSA
;
A
#
# COMPACT_ATOMS: atom_id res chain seq x y z
N MET A 1 -16.78 19.44 8.72
CA MET A 1 -16.61 20.10 7.40
C MET A 1 -16.70 19.09 6.24
N GLU A 2 -17.17 17.87 6.48
CA GLU A 2 -17.39 16.85 5.43
C GLU A 2 -18.76 17.03 4.74
N GLU A 3 -19.61 17.95 5.22
CA GLU A 3 -20.90 18.30 4.60
C GLU A 3 -20.78 19.25 3.39
N VAL A 4 -19.61 19.84 3.12
CA VAL A 4 -19.47 20.90 2.10
C VAL A 4 -18.94 20.37 0.76
N LEU A 5 -18.42 19.14 0.71
CA LEU A 5 -17.96 18.50 -0.52
C LEU A 5 -18.89 17.32 -0.80
N GLY A 6 -19.81 17.48 -1.75
CA GLY A 6 -20.80 16.48 -2.19
C GLY A 6 -20.23 15.20 -2.80
N VAL A 7 -19.09 14.72 -2.30
CA VAL A 7 -18.64 13.34 -2.43
C VAL A 7 -19.50 12.55 -1.45
N GLN A 8 -20.64 12.07 -1.95
CA GLN A 8 -21.25 10.90 -1.34
C GLN A 8 -20.21 9.80 -1.50
N GLU A 9 -19.46 9.48 -0.44
CA GLU A 9 -18.96 8.12 -0.29
C GLU A 9 -20.14 7.18 -0.59
N ASP A 10 -19.92 5.97 -1.09
CA ASP A 10 -20.97 4.97 -1.19
C ASP A 10 -21.51 4.66 0.22
N ILE A 11 -22.41 5.53 0.68
CA ILE A 11 -23.12 5.47 1.95
C ILE A 11 -23.88 4.15 1.98
N GLU A 12 -24.29 3.62 0.82
CA GLU A 12 -24.90 2.29 0.70
C GLU A 12 -23.98 1.16 1.17
N SER A 13 -22.67 1.22 0.89
CA SER A 13 -21.72 0.18 1.31
C SER A 13 -21.46 0.21 2.83
N ARG A 14 -21.26 1.40 3.41
CA ARG A 14 -21.12 1.58 4.87
C ARG A 14 -22.43 1.36 5.62
N ARG A 15 -23.56 1.81 5.06
CA ARG A 15 -24.91 1.53 5.59
C ARG A 15 -25.25 0.06 5.56
N SER A 16 -24.73 -0.74 4.62
CA SER A 16 -25.03 -2.18 4.60
C SER A 16 -24.45 -2.91 5.81
N LEU A 17 -23.24 -2.52 6.25
CA LEU A 17 -22.61 -3.06 7.46
C LEU A 17 -23.27 -2.51 8.73
N THR A 18 -23.60 -1.22 8.79
CA THR A 18 -24.27 -0.65 9.97
C THR A 18 -25.74 -1.06 10.07
N ARG A 19 -26.47 -1.31 8.96
CA ARG A 19 -27.85 -1.80 9.03
C ARG A 19 -27.96 -3.15 9.71
N GLY A 20 -26.99 -4.04 9.48
CA GLY A 20 -26.95 -5.33 10.18
C GLY A 20 -26.72 -5.15 11.68
N ALA A 21 -25.76 -4.29 12.05
CA ALA A 21 -25.45 -3.96 13.43
C ALA A 21 -26.61 -3.26 14.17
N ASP A 22 -27.27 -2.30 13.52
CA ASP A 22 -28.41 -1.56 14.06
C ASP A 22 -29.66 -2.45 14.24
N GLN A 23 -29.80 -3.51 13.44
CA GLN A 23 -30.93 -4.45 13.50
C GLN A 23 -30.74 -5.58 14.52
N LEU A 24 -29.49 -5.99 14.78
CA LEU A 24 -29.15 -7.08 15.68
C LEU A 24 -28.76 -6.59 17.09
N GLY A 25 -28.38 -5.31 17.22
CA GLY A 25 -27.97 -4.66 18.48
C GLY A 25 -26.47 -4.79 18.76
N GLU A 26 -25.88 -3.77 19.39
CA GLU A 26 -24.42 -3.69 19.65
C GLU A 26 -23.87 -4.93 20.38
N ASP A 27 -24.63 -5.49 21.32
CA ASP A 27 -24.26 -6.67 22.09
C ASP A 27 -24.03 -7.91 21.21
N THR A 28 -24.82 -8.08 20.14
CA THR A 28 -24.66 -9.23 19.23
C THR A 28 -23.43 -9.06 18.36
N THR A 29 -23.15 -7.84 17.89
CA THR A 29 -21.94 -7.57 17.09
C THR A 29 -20.66 -7.74 17.89
N LEU A 30 -20.69 -7.38 19.18
CA LEU A 30 -19.57 -7.61 20.09
C LEU A 30 -19.37 -9.10 20.39
N ALA A 31 -20.46 -9.85 20.57
CA ALA A 31 -20.42 -11.29 20.76
C ALA A 31 -19.84 -12.02 19.52
N ASP A 32 -20.23 -11.60 18.32
CA ASP A 32 -19.69 -12.14 17.06
C ASP A 32 -18.19 -11.85 16.91
N LEU A 33 -17.77 -10.61 17.22
CA LEU A 33 -16.35 -10.23 17.19
C LEU A 33 -15.53 -11.03 18.22
N GLN A 34 -16.09 -11.28 19.39
CA GLN A 34 -15.44 -12.08 20.43
C GLN A 34 -15.36 -13.57 20.02
N ALA A 35 -16.43 -14.13 19.45
CA ALA A 35 -16.43 -15.51 18.95
C ALA A 35 -15.44 -15.71 17.79
N ASP A 36 -15.32 -14.72 16.89
CA ASP A 36 -14.32 -14.68 15.82
C ASP A 36 -12.89 -14.62 16.39
N ALA A 37 -12.67 -13.89 17.49
CA ALA A 37 -11.38 -13.79 18.17
C ALA A 37 -11.00 -15.06 18.94
N GLU A 38 -11.99 -15.74 19.55
CA GLU A 38 -11.81 -16.99 20.28
C GLU A 38 -11.75 -18.22 19.35
N GLY A 39 -12.03 -18.05 18.05
CA GLY A 39 -11.98 -19.10 17.04
C GLY A 39 -13.11 -20.13 17.15
N SER A 40 -14.14 -19.87 17.95
CA SER A 40 -15.27 -20.78 18.17
C SER A 40 -16.35 -20.63 17.08
N ASN A 41 -15.96 -20.83 15.82
CA ASN A 41 -16.84 -20.64 14.65
C ASN A 41 -17.51 -21.92 14.14
N ALA A 42 -17.74 -22.90 15.02
CA ALA A 42 -18.31 -24.21 14.64
C ALA A 42 -19.69 -24.12 13.95
N ALA A 43 -20.50 -23.09 14.24
CA ALA A 43 -21.76 -22.87 13.53
C ALA A 43 -21.52 -22.34 12.10
N ARG A 44 -20.64 -21.34 11.94
CA ARG A 44 -20.25 -20.77 10.65
C ARG A 44 -19.62 -21.83 9.74
N ASP A 45 -18.73 -22.65 10.28
CA ASP A 45 -18.08 -23.74 9.54
C ASP A 45 -19.11 -24.78 9.06
N ARG A 46 -20.08 -25.14 9.91
CA ARG A 46 -21.18 -26.05 9.54
C ARG A 46 -22.01 -25.49 8.39
N TYR A 47 -22.37 -24.21 8.44
CA TYR A 47 -23.14 -23.57 7.36
C TYR A 47 -22.35 -23.42 6.07
N GLN A 48 -21.07 -23.04 6.15
CA GLN A 48 -20.20 -22.97 4.98
C GLN A 48 -20.03 -24.34 4.31
N ARG A 49 -19.86 -25.41 5.10
CA ARG A 49 -19.78 -26.80 4.62
C ARG A 49 -21.03 -27.21 3.84
N MET A 50 -22.23 -26.94 4.37
CA MET A 50 -23.48 -27.37 3.72
C MET A 50 -23.79 -26.62 2.40
N PHE A 51 -23.30 -25.39 2.24
CA PHE A 51 -23.71 -24.54 1.12
C PHE A 51 -22.88 -24.78 -0.15
N TRP A 52 -21.63 -25.23 -0.04
CA TRP A 52 -20.70 -25.28 -1.17
C TRP A 52 -20.45 -26.67 -1.72
N GLU A 53 -20.54 -27.72 -0.92
CA GLU A 53 -20.36 -29.10 -1.37
C GLU A 53 -21.31 -30.02 -0.60
N PRO A 54 -21.94 -31.02 -1.26
CA PRO A 54 -22.59 -32.12 -0.54
C PRO A 54 -21.50 -33.00 0.09
N VAL A 55 -21.04 -32.61 1.28
CA VAL A 55 -20.02 -33.34 2.03
C VAL A 55 -20.67 -34.54 2.70
N VAL A 56 -20.20 -35.74 2.35
CA VAL A 56 -20.58 -36.98 3.03
C VAL A 56 -20.06 -36.93 4.47
N GLU A 57 -20.87 -37.33 5.44
CA GLU A 57 -20.49 -37.36 6.85
C GLU A 57 -19.12 -38.04 7.06
N GLY A 58 -18.17 -37.31 7.65
CA GLY A 58 -16.81 -37.79 7.93
C GLY A 58 -15.72 -37.35 6.94
N LYS A 59 -16.04 -36.55 5.92
CA LYS A 59 -15.04 -35.85 5.08
C LYS A 59 -15.05 -34.35 5.38
N ASP A 60 -13.91 -33.69 5.19
CA ASP A 60 -13.81 -32.24 5.30
C ASP A 60 -14.13 -31.56 3.96
N ALA A 61 -14.71 -30.35 4.02
CA ALA A 61 -15.04 -29.55 2.84
C ALA A 61 -13.77 -28.94 2.25
N VAL A 62 -13.49 -29.19 0.97
CA VAL A 62 -12.23 -28.77 0.34
C VAL A 62 -12.32 -27.31 -0.12
N VAL A 63 -13.49 -26.89 -0.59
CA VAL A 63 -13.68 -25.55 -1.18
C VAL A 63 -13.56 -24.44 -0.15
N ALA A 64 -14.07 -24.65 1.08
CA ALA A 64 -14.00 -23.65 2.15
C ALA A 64 -12.54 -23.31 2.49
N ASP A 65 -11.73 -24.34 2.74
CA ASP A 65 -10.31 -24.20 3.06
C ASP A 65 -9.53 -23.53 1.91
N ALA A 66 -9.82 -23.91 0.67
CA ALA A 66 -9.20 -23.32 -0.51
C ALA A 66 -9.54 -21.82 -0.65
N LEU A 67 -10.78 -21.42 -0.36
CA LEU A 67 -11.20 -20.02 -0.39
C LEU A 67 -10.54 -19.20 0.70
N ASP A 68 -10.45 -19.74 1.92
CA ASP A 68 -9.81 -19.02 3.03
C ASP A 68 -8.30 -18.92 2.83
N PHE A 69 -7.66 -19.97 2.31
CA PHE A 69 -6.27 -19.90 1.85
C PHE A 69 -6.08 -18.81 0.77
N ALA A 70 -6.94 -18.78 -0.25
CA ALA A 70 -6.87 -17.80 -1.33
C ALA A 70 -7.07 -16.36 -0.81
N ARG A 71 -8.01 -16.15 0.13
CA ARG A 71 -8.23 -14.85 0.78
C ARG A 71 -7.00 -14.42 1.59
N ALA A 72 -6.48 -15.31 2.43
CA ALA A 72 -5.29 -15.03 3.24
C ALA A 72 -4.07 -14.73 2.35
N TYR A 73 -3.89 -15.49 1.27
CA TYR A 73 -2.84 -15.27 0.28
C TYR A 73 -2.98 -13.89 -0.40
N ALA A 74 -4.18 -13.55 -0.88
CA ALA A 74 -4.45 -12.25 -1.49
C ALA A 74 -4.19 -11.09 -0.52
N GLN A 75 -4.57 -11.22 0.76
CA GLN A 75 -4.29 -10.22 1.79
C GLN A 75 -2.79 -10.06 2.05
N LYS A 76 -2.05 -11.17 2.15
CA LYS A 76 -0.59 -11.14 2.30
C LYS A 76 0.07 -10.43 1.12
N HIS A 77 -0.34 -10.76 -0.10
CA HIS A 77 0.18 -10.11 -1.30
C HIS A 77 -0.13 -8.61 -1.33
N LYS A 78 -1.34 -8.19 -0.96
CA LYS A 78 -1.68 -6.76 -0.84
C LYS A 78 -0.75 -6.05 0.13
N LYS A 79 -0.59 -6.58 1.35
CA LYS A 79 0.31 -6.01 2.36
C LYS A 79 1.75 -5.88 1.85
N ILE A 80 2.29 -6.95 1.27
CA ILE A 80 3.65 -6.95 0.68
C ILE A 80 3.77 -5.88 -0.42
N THR A 81 2.78 -5.75 -1.31
CA THR A 81 2.82 -4.74 -2.36
C THR A 81 2.72 -3.32 -1.83
N GLU A 82 1.95 -3.09 -0.76
CA GLU A 82 1.83 -1.79 -0.10
C GLU A 82 3.12 -1.42 0.62
N GLU A 83 3.73 -2.37 1.33
CA GLU A 83 5.03 -2.19 1.99
C GLU A 83 6.11 -1.83 0.96
N GLN A 84 6.22 -2.58 -0.13
CA GLN A 84 7.16 -2.27 -1.22
C GLN A 84 6.91 -0.89 -1.82
N LYS A 85 5.66 -0.50 -2.05
CA LYS A 85 5.33 0.84 -2.56
C LYS A 85 5.75 1.95 -1.58
N ASN A 86 5.66 1.68 -0.29
CA ASN A 86 6.00 2.64 0.77
C ASN A 86 7.49 2.66 1.11
N ASP A 87 8.33 1.87 0.44
CA ASP A 87 9.78 1.89 0.67
C ASP A 87 10.36 3.28 0.36
N PRO A 88 11.07 3.91 1.31
CA PRO A 88 11.57 5.28 1.17
C PRO A 88 12.57 5.40 0.02
N LYS A 89 13.32 4.32 -0.26
CA LYS A 89 14.26 4.24 -1.39
C LYS A 89 13.55 4.35 -2.74
N LEU A 90 12.38 3.75 -2.88
CA LEU A 90 11.60 3.81 -4.12
C LEU A 90 10.95 5.16 -4.30
N LEU A 91 10.45 5.76 -3.22
CA LEU A 91 9.88 7.10 -3.25
C LEU A 91 10.92 8.19 -3.52
N GLY A 92 12.21 7.91 -3.32
CA GLY A 92 13.28 8.88 -3.52
C GLY A 92 13.28 9.97 -2.46
N LEU A 93 12.66 9.69 -1.31
CA LEU A 93 12.84 10.53 -0.13
C LEU A 93 14.31 10.43 0.28
N ARG A 94 14.94 11.58 0.49
CA ARG A 94 16.19 11.60 1.27
C ARG A 94 15.82 11.14 2.68
N PRO A 95 16.71 10.42 3.38
CA PRO A 95 16.50 10.18 4.81
C PRO A 95 16.48 11.53 5.52
N SER A 96 15.29 12.11 5.67
CA SER A 96 15.09 13.30 6.48
C SER A 96 15.03 12.85 7.93
N THR A 97 15.77 13.55 8.78
CA THR A 97 15.73 13.35 10.23
C THR A 97 14.38 13.74 10.85
N SER A 98 13.52 14.42 10.09
CA SER A 98 12.17 14.83 10.51
C SER A 98 11.10 13.87 9.98
N VAL A 99 10.15 13.54 10.86
CA VAL A 99 8.90 12.84 10.52
C VAL A 99 8.15 13.71 9.52
N VAL A 100 7.88 13.19 8.33
CA VAL A 100 7.09 13.91 7.33
C VAL A 100 5.62 13.73 7.68
N ASP A 101 4.94 14.81 8.05
CA ASP A 101 3.51 14.78 8.33
C ASP A 101 2.76 14.28 7.09
N LYS A 102 1.98 13.20 7.26
CA LYS A 102 1.15 12.63 6.20
C LYS A 102 0.06 13.59 5.70
N VAL A 103 -0.28 14.60 6.50
CA VAL A 103 -1.27 15.61 6.16
C VAL A 103 -0.72 16.98 6.54
N LYS A 104 -0.68 17.89 5.58
CA LYS A 104 -0.34 19.30 5.81
C LYS A 104 -1.54 20.16 5.47
N LEU A 105 -2.10 20.81 6.48
CA LEU A 105 -3.14 21.82 6.30
C LEU A 105 -2.47 23.18 6.16
N VAL A 106 -2.77 23.89 5.08
CA VAL A 106 -2.29 25.25 4.84
C VAL A 106 -3.49 26.19 4.93
N THR A 107 -3.56 26.94 6.04
CA THR A 107 -4.55 27.99 6.28
C THR A 107 -4.01 29.33 5.81
N ARG A 108 -4.83 30.12 5.11
CA ARG A 108 -4.49 31.49 4.67
C ARG A 108 -5.73 32.36 4.73
N ASP A 109 -5.56 33.58 5.25
CA ASP A 109 -6.66 34.54 5.34
C ASP A 109 -7.23 34.84 3.94
N ASN A 110 -8.56 34.90 3.84
CA ASN A 110 -9.32 35.10 2.59
C ASN A 110 -9.17 34.01 1.52
N ARG A 111 -8.73 32.79 1.86
CA ARG A 111 -8.73 31.63 0.96
C ARG A 111 -9.25 30.38 1.67
N PRO A 112 -9.87 29.42 0.95
CA PRO A 112 -10.24 28.14 1.52
C PRO A 112 -9.00 27.34 1.92
N ASP A 113 -9.14 26.57 2.99
CA ASP A 113 -8.06 25.73 3.52
C ASP A 113 -7.65 24.67 2.50
N VAL A 114 -6.34 24.53 2.29
CA VAL A 114 -5.79 23.53 1.38
C VAL A 114 -5.17 22.39 2.20
N LYS A 115 -5.74 21.20 2.08
CA LYS A 115 -5.24 19.97 2.73
C LYS A 115 -4.40 19.18 1.74
N PHE A 116 -3.09 19.13 1.99
CA PHE A 116 -2.19 18.24 1.27
C PHE A 116 -2.13 16.90 2.00
N VAL A 117 -2.48 15.82 1.30
CA VAL A 117 -2.38 14.46 1.83
C VAL A 117 -1.25 13.75 1.09
N ASP A 118 -0.27 13.26 1.83
CA ASP A 118 0.77 12.41 1.28
C ASP A 118 0.19 11.03 0.96
N ILE A 119 0.12 10.74 -0.33
CA ILE A 119 -0.37 9.49 -0.90
C ILE A 119 0.73 8.41 -0.98
N GLY A 120 1.98 8.75 -0.65
CA GLY A 120 3.11 7.84 -0.67
C GLY A 120 3.28 7.15 -2.04
N GLY A 121 3.47 5.83 -2.02
CA GLY A 121 3.70 5.03 -3.22
C GLY A 121 2.46 4.44 -3.87
N ARG A 122 1.25 4.89 -3.50
CA ARG A 122 -0.02 4.25 -3.93
C ARG A 122 -0.11 4.05 -5.45
N PHE A 123 0.28 5.06 -6.21
CA PHE A 123 0.25 5.08 -7.68
C PHE A 123 1.62 4.78 -8.33
N LEU A 124 2.59 4.34 -7.54
CA LEU A 124 3.93 4.07 -8.01
C LEU A 124 4.00 2.63 -8.53
N ASP A 125 4.39 2.47 -9.79
CA ASP A 125 4.76 1.17 -10.33
C ASP A 125 6.19 0.83 -9.88
N VAL A 126 6.29 -0.17 -9.00
CA VAL A 126 7.55 -0.63 -8.41
C VAL A 126 8.52 -1.08 -9.52
N GLY A 127 8.03 -1.75 -10.56
CA GLY A 127 8.84 -2.26 -11.66
C GLY A 127 9.47 -1.14 -12.47
N ASP A 128 8.66 -0.17 -12.90
CA ASP A 128 9.16 0.99 -13.65
C ASP A 128 10.12 1.85 -12.80
N ARG A 129 9.85 1.99 -11.49
CA ARG A 129 10.75 2.75 -10.62
C ARG A 129 12.12 2.10 -10.47
N LEU A 130 12.17 0.79 -10.25
CA LEU A 130 13.43 0.05 -10.20
C LEU A 130 14.21 0.16 -11.51
N ARG A 131 13.52 0.10 -12.65
CA ARG A 131 14.12 0.30 -13.97
C ARG A 131 14.75 1.69 -14.10
N ARG A 132 14.04 2.74 -13.68
CA ARG A 132 14.55 4.12 -13.69
C ARG A 132 15.76 4.30 -12.77
N ILE A 133 15.76 3.68 -11.59
CA ILE A 133 16.90 3.74 -10.65
C ILE A 133 18.14 3.11 -11.28
N ARG A 134 18.03 1.89 -11.83
CA ARG A 134 19.16 1.20 -12.51
C ARG A 134 19.70 1.99 -13.70
N GLU A 135 18.80 2.57 -14.50
CA GLU A 135 19.18 3.41 -15.63
C GLU A 135 19.87 4.70 -15.18
N GLY A 136 19.42 5.30 -14.07
CA GLY A 136 20.08 6.44 -13.42
C GLY A 136 21.51 6.12 -12.97
N GLU A 137 21.71 4.98 -12.31
CA GLU A 137 23.03 4.50 -11.90
C GLU A 137 23.95 4.26 -13.10
N ARG A 138 23.43 3.63 -14.17
CA ARG A 138 24.17 3.44 -15.42
C ARG A 138 24.62 4.77 -16.03
N ARG A 139 23.71 5.74 -16.14
CA ARG A 139 24.03 7.08 -16.68
C ARG A 139 25.04 7.83 -15.80
N SER A 140 24.95 7.69 -14.49
CA SER A 140 25.91 8.27 -13.54
C SER A 140 27.33 7.73 -13.79
N LYS A 141 27.49 6.40 -13.86
CA LYS A 141 28.78 5.74 -14.14
C LYS A 141 29.39 6.16 -15.48
N ILE A 142 28.56 6.35 -16.51
CA ILE A 142 29.04 6.82 -17.82
C ILE A 142 29.51 8.28 -17.73
N LYS A 143 28.81 9.13 -16.96
CA LYS A 143 29.20 10.53 -16.77
C LYS A 143 30.50 10.67 -15.97
N THR A 144 30.71 9.87 -14.93
CA THR A 144 31.97 9.88 -14.15
C THR A 144 33.15 9.48 -15.03
N ARG A 145 33.04 8.36 -15.76
CA ARG A 145 34.09 7.92 -16.70
C ARG A 145 34.41 8.97 -17.77
N ARG A 146 33.40 9.69 -18.27
CA ARG A 146 33.60 10.78 -19.24
C ARG A 146 34.27 12.02 -18.64
N ARG A 147 34.07 12.29 -17.35
CA ARG A 147 34.76 13.37 -16.63
C ARG A 147 36.22 13.00 -16.40
N GLU A 148 36.47 11.81 -15.86
CA GLU A 148 37.82 11.27 -15.65
C GLU A 148 38.67 11.33 -16.94
N GLY A 149 38.10 10.89 -18.08
CA GLY A 149 38.81 10.98 -19.37
C GLY A 149 38.98 12.39 -19.93
N ARG A 150 38.21 13.38 -19.48
CA ARG A 150 38.43 14.80 -19.82
C ARG A 150 39.51 15.42 -18.94
N ASP A 151 39.53 15.05 -17.67
CA ASP A 151 40.50 15.52 -16.70
C ASP A 151 41.89 14.99 -17.07
N GLN A 152 42.01 13.69 -17.40
CA GLN A 152 43.25 13.10 -17.95
C GLN A 152 43.76 13.81 -19.21
N LYS A 153 42.86 14.16 -20.15
CA LYS A 153 43.24 14.91 -21.36
C LYS A 153 43.71 16.34 -21.08
N LYS A 154 43.20 16.97 -20.01
CA LYS A 154 43.69 18.29 -19.58
C LYS A 154 45.07 18.17 -18.96
N ASP A 155 45.27 17.17 -18.10
CA ASP A 155 46.56 16.91 -17.45
C ASP A 155 47.64 16.58 -18.50
N GLU A 156 47.31 15.78 -19.52
CA GLU A 156 48.20 15.49 -20.65
C GLU A 156 48.56 16.75 -21.46
N ALA A 157 47.58 17.62 -21.74
CA ALA A 157 47.80 18.86 -22.50
C ALA A 157 48.63 19.90 -21.73
N GLU A 158 48.53 19.95 -20.40
CA GLU A 158 49.39 20.77 -19.54
C GLU A 158 50.80 20.18 -19.38
N SER A 159 50.97 18.86 -19.56
CA SER A 159 52.26 18.17 -19.46
C SER A 159 53.13 18.23 -20.73
N THR A 160 52.59 18.63 -21.88
CA THR A 160 53.37 18.90 -23.09
C THR A 160 53.84 20.36 -23.09
N PRO A 161 55.10 20.67 -22.72
CA PRO A 161 55.62 22.03 -22.81
C PRO A 161 55.68 22.46 -24.27
N SER A 162 55.14 23.66 -24.54
CA SER A 162 55.30 24.37 -25.82
C SER A 162 56.79 24.50 -26.13
N ALA A 163 57.24 23.82 -27.19
CA ALA A 163 58.56 23.99 -27.79
C ALA A 163 58.66 25.32 -28.54
#